data_AF-A0A1H7WT05-F1
#
_entry.id   AF-A0A1H7WT05-F1
#
_cell.length_a   1.000
_cell.length_b   1.000
_cell.length_c   1.000
_cell.angle_alpha   90.00
_cell.angle_beta   90.00
_cell.angle_gamma   90.00
#
_symmetry.space_group_name_H-M   'P 1'
#
loop_
_entity.id
_entity.type
_entity.pdbx_description
1 polymer ?
#
loop_
_entity_poly.entity_id
_entity_poly.type
_entity_poly.pdbx_seq_one_letter_code
_entity_poly.pdbx_strand_id
1 'polypeptide(L)'
;MLNESDPLVYKKILFPLFFSLTWAMLIYTFNINEGLPLTLVAIVTVVTFMYSLLNLWKLPENKDKVKILIYISVFAVVFHSTTGVINYYFQGIIATGYGLSLLVVFWKMLTKKK
;
A
#
# COMPACT_ATOMS: atom_id res chain seq x y z
N MET A 1 15.31 -4.06 -6.43
CA MET A 1 14.18 -4.40 -5.53
C MET A 1 14.61 -4.16 -4.09
N LEU A 2 13.65 -3.93 -3.19
CA LEU A 2 13.92 -3.68 -1.77
C LEU A 2 14.35 -4.97 -1.07
N ASN A 3 15.39 -4.88 -0.24
CA ASN A 3 15.84 -5.99 0.60
C ASN A 3 15.02 -6.01 1.89
N GLU A 4 14.09 -6.96 2.02
CA GLU A 4 13.24 -7.07 3.21
C GLU A 4 14.00 -7.50 4.48
N SER A 5 15.19 -8.10 4.33
CA SER A 5 16.07 -8.43 5.46
C SER A 5 16.84 -7.23 6.00
N ASP A 6 16.86 -6.09 5.29
CA ASP A 6 17.46 -4.85 5.79
C ASP A 6 16.49 -4.18 6.78
N PRO A 7 16.84 -4.07 8.08
CA PRO A 7 15.95 -3.51 9.09
C PRO A 7 15.52 -2.07 8.82
N LEU A 8 16.37 -1.28 8.16
CA LEU A 8 16.07 0.11 7.84
C LEU A 8 15.05 0.20 6.70
N VAL A 9 15.26 -0.59 5.64
CA VAL A 9 14.31 -0.69 4.53
C VAL A 9 12.96 -1.22 5.00
N TYR A 10 12.97 -2.27 5.82
CA TYR A 10 11.74 -2.85 6.36
C TYR A 10 10.97 -1.84 7.22
N LYS A 11 11.61 -1.26 8.25
CA LYS A 11 10.92 -0.39 9.22
C LYS A 11 10.50 0.95 8.66
N LYS A 12 11.28 1.53 7.73
CA LYS A 12 11.02 2.90 7.24
C LYS A 12 10.29 2.97 5.91
N ILE A 13 10.31 1.90 5.11
CA ILE A 13 9.73 1.90 3.76
C ILE A 13 8.65 0.82 3.66
N LEU A 14 9.02 -0.46 3.77
CA LEU A 14 8.09 -1.55 3.52
C LEU A 14 6.94 -1.54 4.53
N PHE A 15 7.21 -1.59 5.83
CA PHE A 15 6.15 -1.63 6.83
C PHE A 15 5.19 -0.42 6.76
N PRO A 16 5.66 0.83 6.73
CA PRO A 16 4.77 1.99 6.60
C PRO A 16 3.97 1.99 5.28
N LEU A 17 4.59 1.58 4.16
CA LEU A 17 3.89 1.45 2.88
C LEU A 17 2.75 0.43 2.97
N PHE A 18 3.01 -0.76 3.50
CA PHE A 18 2.02 -1.82 3.58
C PHE A 18 0.94 -1.53 4.62
N PHE A 19 1.32 -0.94 5.75
CA PHE A 19 0.36 -0.50 6.76
C PHE A 19 -0.63 0.50 6.16
N SER A 20 -0.13 1.56 5.51
CA SER A 20 -0.99 2.58 4.91
C SER A 20 -1.88 2.03 3.79
N LEU A 21 -1.33 1.23 2.88
CA LEU A 21 -2.13 0.64 1.79
C LEU A 21 -3.19 -0.35 2.31
N THR A 22 -2.89 -1.10 3.37
CA THR A 22 -3.87 -1.98 4.01
C THR A 22 -5.02 -1.18 4.61
N TRP A 23 -4.73 -0.12 5.36
CA TRP A 23 -5.80 0.73 5.92
C TRP A 23 -6.60 1.46 4.85
N ALA A 24 -5.95 1.97 3.80
CA ALA A 24 -6.64 2.56 2.66
C ALA A 24 -7.60 1.55 2.01
N MET A 25 -7.16 0.29 1.84
CA MET A 25 -8.01 -0.78 1.36
C MET A 25 -9.19 -1.06 2.31
N LEU A 26 -8.96 -1.16 3.62
CA LEU A 26 -10.01 -1.45 4.59
C LEU A 26 -11.08 -0.36 4.60
N ILE A 27 -10.67 0.91 4.61
CA ILE A 27 -11.58 2.06 4.53
C ILE A 27 -12.45 1.95 3.27
N TYR A 28 -11.81 1.66 2.14
CA TYR A 28 -12.47 1.60 0.84
C TYR A 28 -13.44 0.42 0.70
N THR A 29 -13.09 -0.75 1.23
CA THR A 29 -13.85 -2.00 1.07
C THR A 29 -14.95 -2.16 2.11
N PHE A 30 -14.72 -1.75 3.35
CA PHE A 30 -15.70 -1.91 4.42
C PHE A 30 -16.73 -0.78 4.52
N ASN A 31 -16.65 0.23 3.65
CA ASN A 31 -17.55 1.39 3.64
C ASN A 31 -17.78 1.93 5.05
N ILE A 32 -16.67 2.09 5.80
CA ILE A 32 -16.72 2.52 7.20
C ILE A 32 -17.39 3.90 7.23
N ASN A 33 -18.44 4.07 8.04
CA ASN A 33 -19.23 5.30 8.07
C ASN A 33 -18.38 6.54 8.35
N GLU A 34 -18.73 7.63 7.67
CA GLU A 34 -18.06 8.92 7.79
C GLU A 34 -18.20 9.48 9.22
N GLY A 35 -17.08 9.85 9.83
CA GLY A 35 -17.03 10.39 11.18
C GLY A 35 -15.60 10.72 11.61
N LEU A 36 -15.45 11.47 12.71
CA LEU A 36 -14.15 11.92 13.23
C LEU A 36 -13.10 10.78 13.35
N PRO A 37 -13.44 9.57 13.85
CA PRO A 37 -12.48 8.47 13.91
C PRO A 37 -11.97 8.03 12.53
N LEU A 38 -12.83 7.98 11.52
CA LEU A 38 -12.45 7.58 10.17
C LEU A 38 -11.51 8.62 9.53
N THR A 39 -11.83 9.91 9.70
CA THR A 39 -10.98 11.00 9.21
C THR A 39 -9.59 10.94 9.83
N LEU A 40 -9.48 10.64 11.13
CA LEU A 40 -8.19 10.45 11.79
C LEU A 40 -7.41 9.25 11.23
N VAL A 41 -8.08 8.11 11.02
CA VAL A 41 -7.43 6.93 10.41
C VAL A 41 -6.97 7.24 8.98
N ALA A 42 -7.77 7.96 8.20
CA ALA A 42 -7.40 8.40 6.85
C ALA A 42 -6.16 9.32 6.87
N ILE A 43 -6.11 10.29 7.79
CA ILE A 43 -4.95 11.18 7.96
C ILE A 43 -3.71 10.36 8.34
N VAL A 44 -3.80 9.48 9.34
CA VAL A 44 -2.69 8.61 9.76
C VAL A 44 -2.21 7.74 8.58
N THR A 45 -3.15 7.22 7.80
CA THR A 45 -2.86 6.41 6.61
C THR A 45 -2.06 7.20 5.58
N VAL A 46 -2.50 8.42 5.24
CA VAL A 46 -1.82 9.30 4.27
C VAL A 46 -0.44 9.72 4.78
N VAL A 47 -0.33 10.14 6.04
CA VAL A 47 0.95 10.54 6.65
C VAL A 47 1.94 9.37 6.64
N THR A 48 1.48 8.16 6.98
CA THR A 48 2.31 6.95 6.98
C THR A 48 2.77 6.58 5.56
N PHE A 49 1.89 6.73 4.57
CA PHE A 49 2.24 6.53 3.16
C PHE A 49 3.30 7.53 2.69
N MET A 50 3.11 8.82 2.98
CA MET A 50 4.07 9.87 2.65
C MET A 50 5.41 9.65 3.35
N TYR A 51 5.41 9.20 4.60
CA TYR A 51 6.62 8.83 5.32
C TYR A 51 7.41 7.74 4.58
N SER A 52 6.74 6.69 4.09
CA SER A 52 7.39 5.65 3.27
C SER A 52 8.03 6.24 2.01
N LEU A 53 7.28 7.05 1.25
CA LEU A 53 7.76 7.64 0.00
C LEU A 53 8.96 8.57 0.22
N LEU A 54 8.95 9.36 1.29
CA LEU A 54 10.07 10.22 1.66
C LEU A 54 11.32 9.40 2.00
N ASN A 55 11.18 8.29 2.73
CA ASN A 55 12.31 7.42 3.05
C ASN A 55 12.83 6.66 1.83
N LEU A 56 11.93 6.25 0.92
CA LEU A 56 12.31 5.68 -0.36
C LEU A 56 13.09 6.68 -1.23
N TRP A 57 12.66 7.95 -1.25
CA TRP A 57 13.34 9.01 -2.01
C TRP A 57 14.75 9.30 -1.48
N LYS A 58 14.92 9.24 -0.15
CA LYS A 58 16.20 9.43 0.55
C LYS A 58 17.19 8.27 0.39
N LEU A 59 16.78 7.14 -0.18
CA LEU A 59 17.74 6.08 -0.51
C LEU A 59 18.74 6.60 -1.56
N PRO A 60 20.03 6.23 -1.43
CA PRO A 60 21.04 6.54 -2.44
C PRO A 60 20.54 6.17 -3.84
N GLU A 61 20.91 6.97 -4.85
CA GLU A 61 20.45 6.73 -6.21
C GLU A 61 20.78 5.31 -6.66
N ASN A 62 19.71 4.53 -6.82
CA ASN A 62 19.76 3.17 -7.31
C ASN A 62 18.78 3.09 -8.49
N LYS A 63 19.18 2.42 -9.57
CA LYS A 63 18.32 2.10 -10.73
C LYS A 63 17.00 1.46 -10.29
N ASP A 64 16.98 0.80 -9.13
CA ASP A 64 15.79 0.22 -8.53
C ASP A 64 14.78 1.24 -7.97
N LYS A 65 15.19 2.46 -7.59
CA LYS A 65 14.31 3.46 -6.97
C LYS A 65 13.15 3.85 -7.89
N VAL A 66 13.47 4.18 -9.15
CA VAL A 66 12.47 4.51 -10.17
C VAL A 66 11.54 3.33 -10.43
N LYS A 67 12.10 2.11 -10.51
CA LYS A 67 11.33 0.88 -10.71
C LYS A 67 10.35 0.61 -9.55
N ILE A 68 10.76 0.86 -8.31
CA ILE A 68 9.91 0.74 -7.12
C ILE A 68 8.77 1.76 -7.17
N LEU A 69 9.05 3.02 -7.52
CA LEU A 69 8.03 4.06 -7.69
C LEU A 69 7.02 3.69 -8.77
N ILE A 70 7.47 3.15 -9.91
CA ILE A 70 6.60 2.64 -10.97
C ILE A 70 5.69 1.53 -10.42
N TYR A 71 6.24 0.58 -9.66
CA TYR A 71 5.42 -0.48 -9.06
C TYR A 71 4.38 0.06 -8.07
N ILE A 72 4.73 1.06 -7.25
CA ILE A 72 3.78 1.72 -6.36
C ILE A 72 2.65 2.39 -7.17
N SER A 73 2.98 3.10 -8.25
CA SER A 73 1.99 3.77 -9.10
C SER A 73 1.08 2.77 -9.82
N VAL A 74 1.65 1.72 -10.42
CA VAL A 74 0.87 0.66 -11.09
C VAL A 74 -0.04 -0.05 -10.10
N PHE A 75 0.46 -0.36 -8.90
CA PHE A 75 -0.35 -0.95 -7.85
C PHE A 75 -1.51 -0.04 -7.48
N ALA A 76 -1.29 1.26 -7.25
CA ALA A 76 -2.35 2.19 -6.89
C ALA A 76 -3.45 2.26 -7.95
N VAL A 77 -3.08 2.30 -9.24
CA VAL A 77 -4.03 2.30 -10.36
C VAL A 77 -4.83 1.00 -10.43
N VAL A 78 -4.16 -0.16 -10.38
CA VAL A 78 -4.81 -1.47 -10.41
C VAL A 78 -5.71 -1.62 -9.20
N PHE A 79 -5.20 -1.32 -8.01
CA PHE A 79 -5.92 -1.41 -6.75
C PHE A 79 -7.21 -0.58 -6.78
N HIS A 80 -7.13 0.70 -7.17
CA HIS A 80 -8.29 1.58 -7.19
C HIS A 80 -9.33 1.14 -8.24
N SER A 81 -8.88 0.80 -9.46
CA SER A 81 -9.79 0.40 -10.56
C SER A 81 -10.49 -0.93 -10.29
N THR A 82 -9.73 -1.96 -9.93
CA THR A 82 -10.25 -3.33 -9.77
C THR A 82 -11.01 -3.50 -8.47
N THR A 83 -10.52 -2.94 -7.35
CA THR A 83 -11.21 -3.05 -6.06
C THR A 83 -12.48 -2.22 -6.06
N GLY A 84 -12.54 -1.09 -6.79
CA GLY A 84 -13.77 -0.32 -6.98
C GLY A 84 -14.85 -1.11 -7.72
N VAL A 85 -14.47 -1.75 -8.82
CA VAL A 85 -15.37 -2.64 -9.56
C VAL A 85 -15.83 -3.81 -8.69
N ILE A 86 -14.92 -4.48 -8.00
CA ILE A 86 -15.28 -5.64 -7.17
C ILE A 86 -16.14 -5.24 -5.97
N ASN A 87 -15.86 -4.11 -5.33
CA ASN A 87 -16.70 -3.63 -4.22
C ASN A 87 -18.12 -3.27 -4.68
N TYR A 88 -18.25 -2.71 -5.89
CA TYR A 88 -19.56 -2.44 -6.50
C TYR A 88 -20.38 -3.72 -6.72
N TYR A 89 -19.77 -4.80 -7.23
CA TYR A 89 -20.49 -6.04 -7.59
C TYR A 89 -20.64 -7.05 -6.45
N PHE A 90 -19.65 -7.17 -5.56
CA PHE A 90 -19.56 -8.27 -4.60
C PHE A 90 -19.62 -7.82 -3.12
N GLN A 91 -19.51 -6.52 -2.86
CA GLN A 91 -19.55 -5.83 -1.55
C GLN A 91 -18.67 -6.39 -0.42
N GLY A 92 -17.92 -5.49 0.22
CA GLY A 92 -17.31 -5.72 1.53
C GLY A 92 -16.27 -6.83 1.55
N ILE A 93 -16.65 -8.01 2.06
CA ILE A 93 -15.72 -9.11 2.40
C ILE A 93 -14.97 -9.64 1.17
N ILE A 94 -15.65 -9.79 0.03
CA ILE A 94 -15.01 -10.30 -1.21
C ILE A 94 -14.01 -9.28 -1.74
N ALA A 95 -14.35 -7.99 -1.72
CA ALA A 95 -13.46 -6.91 -2.11
C ALA A 95 -12.24 -6.80 -1.18
N THR A 96 -12.43 -7.02 0.13
CA THR A 96 -11.33 -7.10 1.12
C THR A 96 -10.40 -8.27 0.83
N GLY A 97 -10.94 -9.47 0.59
CA GLY A 97 -10.14 -10.65 0.26
C GLY A 97 -9.31 -10.45 -1.01
N TYR A 98 -9.92 -9.85 -2.03
CA TYR A 98 -9.22 -9.46 -3.26
C TYR A 98 -8.13 -8.42 -3.00
N GLY A 99 -8.43 -7.36 -2.26
CA GLY A 99 -7.45 -6.32 -1.92
C GLY A 99 -6.24 -6.86 -1.15
N LEU A 100 -6.46 -7.77 -0.21
CA LEU A 100 -5.38 -8.48 0.48
C LEU A 100 -4.52 -9.32 -0.49
N SER A 101 -5.14 -10.00 -1.45
CA SER A 101 -4.41 -10.76 -2.46
C SER A 101 -3.52 -9.87 -3.33
N LEU A 102 -4.02 -8.69 -3.72
CA LEU A 102 -3.24 -7.69 -4.45
C LEU A 102 -2.06 -7.18 -3.62
N LEU A 103 -2.27 -6.89 -2.33
CA LEU A 103 -1.19 -6.48 -1.41
C LEU A 103 -0.10 -7.56 -1.32
N VAL A 104 -0.47 -8.84 -1.24
CA VAL A 104 0.52 -9.94 -1.23
C VAL A 104 1.32 -10.00 -2.53
N VAL A 105 0.67 -9.83 -3.69
CA VAL A 105 1.35 -9.77 -4.99
C VAL A 105 2.30 -8.57 -5.04
N PHE A 106 1.83 -7.42 -4.59
CA PHE A 106 2.61 -6.19 -4.54
C PHE A 106 3.86 -6.32 -3.65
N TRP A 107 3.74 -7.00 -2.51
CA TRP A 107 4.88 -7.33 -1.64
C TRP A 107 5.95 -8.08 -2.43
N LYS A 108 5.56 -9.15 -3.11
CA LYS A 108 6.48 -9.96 -3.92
C LYS A 108 7.12 -9.19 -5.08
N MET A 109 6.44 -8.19 -5.63
CA MET A 109 7.00 -7.33 -6.68
C MET A 109 8.03 -6.33 -6.14
N LEU A 110 7.82 -5.85 -4.91
CA LEU A 110 8.68 -4.88 -4.27
C LEU A 110 9.92 -5.50 -3.62
N THR A 111 9.77 -6.68 -3.02
CA THR A 111 10.83 -7.31 -2.23
C THR A 111 11.54 -8.41 -3.01
N LYS A 112 12.87 -8.45 -2.89
CA LYS A 112 13.66 -9.58 -3.38
C LYS A 112 13.79 -10.58 -2.23
N LYS A 113 13.31 -11.81 -2.41
CA LYS A 113 13.71 -12.90 -1.53
C LYS A 113 15.21 -13.15 -1.73
N LYS A 114 15.98 -13.08 -0.65
CA LYS A 114 17.34 -13.65 -0.64
C LYS A 114 17.24 -15.17 -0.57
#